data_AF-A0A1Q5IUV0-F1
#
_entry.id   AF-A0A1Q5IUV0-F1
#
_cell.length_a   1.000
_cell.length_b   1.000
_cell.length_c   1.000
_cell.angle_alpha   90.00
_cell.angle_beta   90.00
_cell.angle_gamma   90.00
#
_symmetry.space_group_name_H-M   'P 1'
#
loop_
_entity.id
_entity.type
_entity.pdbx_description
1 polymer ?
#
loop_
_entity_poly.entity_id
_entity_poly.type
_entity_poly.pdbx_seq_one_letter_code
_entity_poly.pdbx_strand_id
1 'polypeptide(L)'
;MDWLTAENIIAVVTALAGVLVSIAAIWVQWWVPRRRRIGYRVQLDTSIGAGAAASSALTGPGATVRRGFFDTTQELTDATIVLLRIENDGGLAIGGDDYTDGGGTGLTVRFSHPDGTGPGRHLKAIVVTAPGHPGLLTHFDAAWQPTMGAGSIRLPKVPLNRGAHYKLLVLLTGGPTGGPVTVEGTLDDGVVHVNHSTTPDDKAPLFSRVARTVTLTLTLCMIALAVIIVRERTPPPIGCAEGSLTVTGSTAFAPVVRDLAKQYEKDCEGATVSVEAHGSTSGIRRLADEGAKKAKGSPSVVALSDGRKPGGFPELRESMVAVSLYTLVLNDDVPVDDLTLDQIRRIYRGEIRNWGELVPGTDLPVLLVSRDANSGTREVFQRRVLGRNEPANSSLDCRTSNDPESRVVRCELDSTEQVLSTVARLPGAIGYTEVREGTGLKGLHRVAIDGRRPVLAELGESSYPYREIEYAYTWREPGAGSPAASFLAYLRWGSGQDIIHAHGHLPCSTPKGLRICGEE
;
A
#
# COMPACT_ATOMS: atom_id res chain seq x y z
N MET A 1 12.04 -5.41 -19.45
CA MET A 1 12.83 -4.24 -19.03
C MET A 1 11.82 -3.11 -18.82
N ASP A 2 10.95 -3.26 -17.81
CA ASP A 2 9.64 -2.59 -17.81
C ASP A 2 9.52 -1.58 -16.65
N TRP A 3 10.66 -1.03 -16.21
CA TRP A 3 10.68 -0.06 -15.11
C TRP A 3 10.38 1.37 -15.55
N LEU A 4 10.34 1.64 -16.86
CA LEU A 4 10.06 2.96 -17.45
C LEU A 4 8.56 3.18 -17.69
N THR A 5 7.74 3.03 -16.64
CA THR A 5 6.36 3.54 -16.68
C THR A 5 6.36 5.05 -16.35
N ALA A 6 5.37 5.78 -16.86
CA ALA A 6 5.22 7.21 -16.55
C ALA A 6 5.14 7.45 -15.03
N GLU A 7 4.52 6.52 -14.29
CA GLU A 7 4.39 6.55 -12.83
C GLU A 7 5.74 6.38 -12.13
N ASN A 8 6.57 5.41 -12.54
CA ASN A 8 7.91 5.23 -11.99
C ASN A 8 8.81 6.45 -12.25
N ILE A 9 8.69 7.07 -13.43
CA ILE A 9 9.41 8.30 -13.75
C ILE A 9 8.97 9.42 -12.80
N ILE A 10 7.66 9.60 -12.58
CA ILE A 10 7.14 10.61 -11.65
C ILE A 10 7.61 10.34 -10.21
N ALA A 11 7.57 9.08 -9.74
CA ALA A 11 8.02 8.71 -8.40
C ALA A 11 9.51 8.99 -8.18
N VAL A 12 10.35 8.58 -9.12
CA VAL A 12 11.80 8.80 -9.07
C VAL A 12 12.13 10.29 -9.13
N VAL A 13 11.48 11.06 -10.01
CA VAL A 13 11.66 12.51 -10.11
C VAL A 13 11.25 13.22 -8.82
N THR A 14 10.13 12.81 -8.21
CA THR A 14 9.64 13.41 -6.96
C THR A 14 10.58 13.11 -5.78
N ALA A 15 11.09 11.89 -5.69
CA ALA A 15 12.08 11.51 -4.68
C ALA A 15 13.40 12.28 -4.85
N LEU A 16 13.89 12.40 -6.08
CA LEU A 16 15.09 13.18 -6.40
C LEU A 16 14.91 14.68 -6.06
N ALA A 17 13.74 15.24 -6.34
CA ALA A 17 13.42 16.62 -5.99
C ALA A 17 13.49 16.85 -4.47
N GLY A 18 12.95 15.92 -3.66
CA GLY A 18 13.02 16.00 -2.20
C GLY A 18 14.45 15.98 -1.65
N VAL A 19 15.32 15.12 -2.22
CA VAL A 19 16.75 15.05 -1.86
C VAL A 19 17.48 16.33 -2.26
N LEU A 20 17.27 16.82 -3.49
CA LEU A 20 17.91 18.03 -3.99
C LEU A 20 17.54 19.28 -3.17
N VAL A 21 16.28 19.42 -2.77
CA VAL A 21 15.83 20.53 -1.90
C VAL A 21 16.51 20.48 -0.53
N SER A 22 16.69 19.28 0.03
CA SER A 22 17.37 19.09 1.32
C SER A 22 18.85 19.44 1.24
N ILE A 23 19.53 19.01 0.17
CA ILE A 23 20.94 19.35 -0.09
C ILE A 23 21.08 20.87 -0.32
N ALA A 24 20.21 21.48 -1.12
CA ALA A 24 20.23 22.91 -1.37
C ALA A 24 20.05 23.74 -0.08
N ALA A 25 19.20 23.29 0.85
CA ALA A 25 19.03 23.96 2.13
C ALA A 25 20.30 23.95 2.99
N ILE A 26 21.03 22.82 3.02
CA ILE A 26 22.32 22.69 3.71
C ILE A 26 23.38 23.55 3.00
N TRP A 27 23.39 23.53 1.68
CA TRP A 27 24.35 24.26 0.86
C TRP A 27 24.21 25.77 1.01
N VAL A 28 22.96 26.28 1.05
CA VAL A 28 22.68 27.69 1.34
C VAL A 28 23.20 28.09 2.72
N GLN A 29 23.02 27.24 3.75
CA GLN A 29 23.57 27.53 5.09
C GLN A 29 25.10 27.60 5.11
N TRP A 30 25.78 26.80 4.29
CA TRP A 30 27.25 26.84 4.17
C TRP A 30 27.77 28.03 3.36
N TRP A 31 26.96 28.56 2.45
CA TRP A 31 27.34 29.66 1.53
C TRP A 31 26.81 31.04 1.93
N VAL A 32 26.02 31.19 3.00
CA VAL A 32 25.71 32.53 3.53
C VAL A 32 27.03 33.23 3.85
N PRO A 33 27.38 34.33 3.16
CA PRO A 33 28.73 34.87 3.22
C PRO A 33 29.04 35.33 4.64
N ARG A 34 30.12 34.78 5.21
CA ARG A 34 30.71 35.20 6.48
C ARG A 34 31.25 36.62 6.33
N ARG A 35 30.38 37.64 6.40
CA ARG A 35 30.79 39.06 6.34
C ARG A 35 31.01 39.62 7.74
N ARG A 36 31.91 40.60 7.84
CA ARG A 36 32.08 41.44 9.04
C ARG A 36 30.89 42.40 9.12
N ARG A 37 30.15 42.40 10.22
CA ARG A 37 28.99 43.28 10.41
C ARG A 37 29.01 43.87 11.81
N ILE A 38 28.84 45.18 11.89
CA ILE A 38 28.56 45.87 13.14
C ILE A 38 27.10 46.30 13.11
N GLY A 39 26.32 45.73 14.01
CA GLY A 39 24.95 46.13 14.29
C GLY A 39 24.94 47.16 15.41
N TYR A 40 24.15 48.22 15.28
CA TYR A 40 23.88 49.13 16.39
C TYR A 40 22.38 49.31 16.59
N ARG A 41 21.97 49.53 17.84
CA ARG A 41 20.57 49.79 18.18
C ARG A 41 20.44 50.72 19.37
N VAL A 42 19.50 51.65 19.25
CA VAL A 42 19.08 52.53 20.35
C VAL A 42 18.15 51.74 21.26
N GLN A 43 18.62 51.39 22.45
CA GLN A 43 17.84 50.65 23.46
C GLN A 43 16.95 51.57 24.31
N LEU A 44 17.33 52.84 24.42
CA LEU A 44 16.60 53.88 25.14
C LEU A 44 16.93 55.23 24.49
N ASP A 45 15.92 56.04 24.23
CA ASP A 45 16.04 57.48 23.93
C ASP A 45 14.90 58.18 24.66
N THR A 46 15.22 58.87 25.76
CA THR A 46 14.20 59.44 26.65
C THR A 46 14.63 60.78 27.22
N SER A 47 13.67 61.67 27.43
CA SER A 47 13.91 62.93 28.13
C SER A 47 14.01 62.69 29.63
N ILE A 48 14.88 63.44 30.27
CA ILE A 48 15.12 63.39 31.72
C ILE A 48 14.53 64.61 32.41
N GLY A 49 14.48 65.76 31.70
CA GLY A 49 13.89 67.02 32.17
C GLY A 49 12.68 67.45 31.35
N ALA A 50 11.88 68.36 31.93
CA ALA A 50 10.76 69.01 31.28
C ALA A 50 11.24 70.20 30.44
N GLY A 51 11.51 69.96 29.15
CA GLY A 51 11.78 71.06 28.23
C GLY A 51 10.55 71.96 28.06
N ALA A 52 10.74 73.29 28.06
CA ALA A 52 9.66 74.28 27.95
C ALA A 52 8.80 74.08 26.67
N ALA A 53 9.39 73.52 25.61
CA ALA A 53 8.71 73.19 24.35
C ALA A 53 7.84 71.92 24.40
N ALA A 54 8.02 71.03 25.39
CA ALA A 54 7.22 69.82 25.54
C ALA A 54 5.84 70.08 26.18
N SER A 55 5.62 71.30 26.68
CA SER A 55 4.33 71.69 27.28
C SER A 55 3.25 72.07 26.26
N SER A 56 3.60 72.38 25.00
CA SER A 56 2.61 72.83 23.99
C SER A 56 2.25 71.79 22.92
N ALA A 57 2.90 70.62 22.87
CA ALA A 57 2.65 69.58 21.86
C ALA A 57 1.95 68.31 22.41
N LEU A 58 1.26 68.41 23.55
CA LEU A 58 0.56 67.29 24.20
C LEU A 58 -0.88 67.13 23.68
N THR A 59 -1.03 66.59 22.47
CA THR A 59 -2.29 65.99 21.99
C THR A 59 -2.03 64.63 21.35
N GLY A 60 -1.54 63.67 22.14
CA GLY A 60 -1.42 62.26 21.75
C GLY A 60 -1.37 61.35 22.99
N PRO A 61 -2.05 60.18 22.99
CA PRO A 61 -2.14 59.31 24.16
C PRO A 61 -0.80 58.60 24.39
N GLY A 62 -0.02 59.04 25.38
CA GLY A 62 1.19 58.34 25.81
C GLY A 62 2.28 59.15 26.50
N ALA A 63 2.18 60.47 26.63
CA ALA A 63 3.20 61.29 27.27
C ALA A 63 2.72 61.86 28.62
N THR A 64 2.80 61.06 29.68
CA THR A 64 2.66 61.53 31.07
C THR A 64 3.91 62.27 31.53
N VAL A 65 3.70 63.53 31.92
CA VAL A 65 4.65 64.45 32.56
C VAL A 65 5.42 63.75 33.69
N ARG A 66 6.75 63.83 33.67
CA ARG A 66 7.64 63.21 34.65
C ARG A 66 8.27 64.30 35.53
N ARG A 67 7.72 64.55 36.73
CA ARG A 67 8.36 65.42 37.74
C ARG A 67 9.55 64.68 38.36
N GLY A 68 10.75 65.26 38.31
CA GLY A 68 11.95 64.68 38.90
C GLY A 68 13.00 65.73 39.29
N PHE A 69 13.98 65.36 40.13
CA PHE A 69 15.03 66.27 40.65
C PHE A 69 15.84 66.96 39.54
N PHE A 70 15.90 66.36 38.36
CA PHE A 70 16.60 66.89 37.18
C PHE A 70 15.98 68.17 36.60
N ASP A 71 14.73 68.48 36.92
CA ASP A 71 14.07 69.75 36.55
C ASP A 71 14.59 70.96 37.36
N THR A 72 15.27 70.71 38.49
CA THR A 72 15.76 71.78 39.40
C THR A 72 17.18 72.24 39.08
N THR A 73 17.90 71.48 38.27
CA THR A 73 19.24 71.81 37.79
C THR A 73 19.15 72.47 36.42
N GLN A 74 19.49 73.76 36.32
CA GLN A 74 19.39 74.56 35.10
C GLN A 74 20.16 73.97 33.89
N GLU A 75 21.16 73.11 34.13
CA GLU A 75 21.91 72.42 33.08
C GLU A 75 21.24 71.15 32.51
N LEU A 76 20.14 70.66 33.10
CA LEU A 76 19.50 69.39 32.72
C LEU A 76 18.04 69.52 32.25
N THR A 77 17.52 70.76 32.14
CA THR A 77 16.13 71.04 31.73
C THR A 77 15.77 70.48 30.35
N ASP A 78 16.73 70.45 29.42
CA ASP A 78 16.58 69.87 28.07
C ASP A 78 17.47 68.63 27.88
N ALA A 79 17.71 67.88 28.96
CA ALA A 79 18.57 66.70 28.90
C ALA A 79 17.81 65.46 28.39
N THR A 80 18.48 64.69 27.53
CA THR A 80 18.03 63.37 27.06
C THR A 80 19.09 62.32 27.37
N ILE A 81 18.65 61.11 27.70
CA ILE A 81 19.52 59.93 27.84
C ILE A 81 19.31 59.05 26.62
N VAL A 82 20.42 58.65 26.00
CA VAL A 82 20.45 57.62 24.95
C VAL A 82 21.28 56.43 25.43
N LEU A 83 20.70 55.23 25.39
CA LEU A 83 21.43 53.97 25.56
C LEU A 83 21.63 53.31 24.20
N LEU A 84 22.83 53.39 23.65
CA LEU A 84 23.19 52.78 22.37
C LEU A 84 23.94 51.48 22.62
N ARG A 85 23.52 50.37 22.01
CA ARG A 85 24.28 49.11 21.99
C ARG A 85 24.94 48.96 20.62
N ILE A 86 26.23 48.65 20.62
CA ILE A 86 27.03 48.34 19.44
C ILE A 86 27.54 46.91 19.58
N GLU A 87 27.32 46.07 18.56
CA GLU A 87 27.63 44.64 18.61
C GLU A 87 28.14 44.10 17.27
N ASN A 88 28.92 43.02 17.32
CA ASN A 88 29.23 42.22 16.14
C ASN A 88 28.15 41.15 15.96
N ASP A 89 27.21 41.40 15.05
CA ASP A 89 26.15 40.48 14.62
C ASP A 89 26.52 39.73 13.32
N GLY A 90 27.76 39.89 12.86
CA GLY A 90 28.34 39.21 11.70
C GLY A 90 28.86 37.80 12.00
N GLY A 91 29.35 37.15 10.94
CA GLY A 91 29.90 35.79 11.01
C GLY A 91 31.39 35.73 11.33
N LEU A 92 32.12 36.85 11.17
CA LEU A 92 33.56 36.97 11.37
C LEU A 92 33.87 37.88 12.56
N ALA A 93 35.02 37.67 13.21
CA ALA A 93 35.56 38.62 14.19
C ALA A 93 36.02 39.91 13.50
N ILE A 94 36.01 41.02 14.23
CA ILE A 94 36.44 42.34 13.77
C ILE A 94 37.66 42.74 14.59
N GLY A 95 38.80 42.92 13.95
CA GLY A 95 40.04 43.43 14.53
C GLY A 95 40.17 44.94 14.44
N GLY A 96 41.21 45.51 15.05
CA GLY A 96 41.49 46.95 14.96
C GLY A 96 41.83 47.44 13.55
N ASP A 97 42.50 46.59 12.77
CA ASP A 97 42.89 46.90 11.39
C ASP A 97 41.72 46.79 10.40
N ASP A 98 40.63 46.13 10.79
CA ASP A 98 39.43 46.00 9.96
C ASP A 98 38.63 47.32 9.88
N TYR A 99 38.88 48.27 10.78
CA TYR A 99 38.31 49.63 10.71
C TYR A 99 39.09 50.47 9.70
N THR A 100 38.45 50.79 8.58
CA THR A 100 39.11 51.45 7.44
C THR A 100 39.01 52.97 7.47
N ASP A 101 38.25 53.55 8.41
CA ASP A 101 38.24 55.00 8.62
C ASP A 101 39.61 55.46 9.14
N GLY A 102 40.21 56.43 8.43
CA GLY A 102 41.55 56.93 8.75
C GLY A 102 41.63 57.62 10.13
N GLY A 103 42.78 57.49 10.80
CA GLY A 103 43.13 58.23 12.01
C GLY A 103 42.43 57.76 13.29
N GLY A 104 42.95 56.71 13.95
CA GLY A 104 42.68 56.30 15.34
C GLY A 104 41.21 56.00 15.74
N THR A 105 40.25 56.31 14.87
CA THR A 105 38.81 56.28 15.12
C THR A 105 38.24 55.03 14.49
N GLY A 106 37.42 54.29 15.23
CA GLY A 106 36.72 53.11 14.72
C GLY A 106 35.35 53.46 14.17
N LEU A 107 34.51 54.14 14.95
CA LEU A 107 33.13 54.48 14.58
C LEU A 107 32.80 55.90 15.03
N THR A 108 31.84 56.54 14.37
CA THR A 108 31.31 57.86 14.76
C THR A 108 29.83 57.75 15.05
N VAL A 109 29.42 58.09 16.27
CA VAL A 109 28.00 58.21 16.65
C VAL A 109 27.57 59.65 16.43
N ARG A 110 26.51 59.90 15.66
CA ARG A 110 25.93 61.22 15.46
C ARG A 110 24.53 61.30 16.06
N PHE A 111 24.24 62.43 16.68
CA PHE A 111 22.91 62.75 17.20
C PHE A 111 22.35 63.91 16.40
N SER A 112 21.50 63.62 15.43
CA SER A 112 20.95 64.63 14.52
C SER A 112 19.61 65.17 15.02
N HIS A 113 19.27 66.40 14.63
CA HIS A 113 17.95 66.97 14.91
C HIS A 113 16.85 66.24 14.11
N PRO A 114 15.61 66.10 14.63
CA PRO A 114 14.53 65.39 13.93
C PRO A 114 14.19 65.90 12.52
N ASP A 115 14.41 67.19 12.24
CA ASP A 115 14.15 67.80 10.93
C ASP A 115 15.36 67.78 9.97
N GLY A 116 16.50 67.26 10.42
CA GLY A 116 17.72 67.12 9.60
C GLY A 116 18.49 68.42 9.31
N THR A 117 18.18 69.55 9.95
CA THR A 117 18.69 70.88 9.55
C THR A 117 19.95 71.41 10.26
N GLY A 118 20.66 70.60 11.04
CA GLY A 118 21.88 71.07 11.72
C GLY A 118 22.40 70.14 12.82
N PRO A 119 23.45 70.55 13.57
CA PRO A 119 23.95 69.78 14.70
C PRO A 119 22.80 69.54 15.69
N GLY A 120 22.55 68.27 16.01
CA GLY A 120 21.47 67.91 16.91
C GLY A 120 21.89 68.02 18.37
N ARG A 121 21.68 66.96 19.14
CA ARG A 121 21.89 66.99 20.59
C ARG A 121 23.39 66.97 20.93
N HIS A 122 23.79 67.76 21.91
CA HIS A 122 25.18 67.95 22.33
C HIS A 122 25.57 67.01 23.47
N LEU A 123 26.77 66.44 23.42
CA LEU A 123 27.31 65.55 24.45
C LEU A 123 27.58 66.28 25.76
N LYS A 124 26.97 65.82 26.86
CA LYS A 124 27.22 66.33 28.22
C LYS A 124 27.98 65.33 29.08
N ALA A 125 27.65 64.04 28.98
CA ALA A 125 28.37 62.96 29.65
C ALA A 125 28.21 61.64 28.89
N ILE A 126 29.14 60.71 29.10
CA ILE A 126 29.08 59.38 28.52
C ILE A 126 29.66 58.34 29.47
N VAL A 127 29.02 57.19 29.54
CA VAL A 127 29.50 56.00 30.24
C VAL A 127 29.50 54.84 29.27
N VAL A 128 30.64 54.14 29.19
CA VAL A 128 30.77 52.92 28.38
C VAL A 128 30.66 51.70 29.29
N THR A 129 29.87 50.71 28.89
CA THR A 129 29.75 49.44 29.61
C THR A 129 29.90 48.28 28.64
N ALA A 130 30.60 47.22 29.02
CA ALA A 130 30.79 46.02 28.20
C ALA A 130 30.41 44.76 29.00
N PRO A 131 29.11 44.57 29.31
CA PRO A 131 28.66 43.42 30.08
C PRO A 131 29.01 42.12 29.34
N GLY A 132 29.74 41.23 30.01
CA GLY A 132 30.22 39.95 29.45
C GLY A 132 31.56 40.02 28.70
N HIS A 133 32.07 41.22 28.40
CA HIS A 133 33.36 41.41 27.73
C HIS A 133 34.13 42.61 28.33
N PRO A 134 34.50 42.57 29.63
CA PRO A 134 35.10 43.71 30.32
C PRO A 134 36.42 44.18 29.67
N GLY A 135 37.15 43.28 29.00
CA GLY A 135 38.36 43.62 28.24
C GLY A 135 38.13 44.62 27.11
N LEU A 136 36.91 44.78 26.60
CA LEU A 136 36.62 45.82 25.59
C LEU A 136 36.81 47.23 26.14
N LEU A 137 36.69 47.42 27.46
CA LEU A 137 36.85 48.71 28.11
C LEU A 137 38.29 49.23 28.07
N THR A 138 39.30 48.36 27.85
CA THR A 138 40.70 48.80 27.73
C THR A 138 40.94 49.66 26.49
N HIS A 139 40.04 49.60 25.50
CA HIS A 139 40.09 50.46 24.32
C HIS A 139 39.52 51.86 24.57
N PHE A 140 38.86 52.08 25.71
CA PHE A 140 38.31 53.36 26.17
C PHE A 140 39.12 53.86 27.38
N ASP A 141 40.44 53.94 27.22
CA ASP A 141 41.36 54.38 28.26
C ASP A 141 41.32 55.91 28.49
N ALA A 142 42.16 56.40 29.41
CA ALA A 142 42.23 57.82 29.74
C ALA A 142 42.68 58.74 28.58
N ALA A 143 43.27 58.18 27.51
CA ALA A 143 43.65 58.93 26.32
C ALA A 143 42.44 59.17 25.40
N TRP A 144 41.41 58.33 25.47
CA TRP A 144 40.16 58.57 24.78
C TRP A 144 39.29 59.60 25.55
N GLN A 145 39.31 60.84 25.07
CA GLN A 145 38.53 61.94 25.64
C GLN A 145 37.48 62.43 24.65
N PRO A 146 36.21 62.04 24.81
CA PRO A 146 35.11 62.58 24.03
C PRO A 146 35.03 64.10 24.15
N THR A 147 34.85 64.79 23.03
CA THR A 147 34.70 66.25 23.02
C THR A 147 33.34 66.64 23.59
N MET A 148 33.32 67.15 24.82
CA MET A 148 32.10 67.67 25.45
C MET A 148 31.53 68.84 24.63
N GLY A 149 30.21 68.91 24.52
CA GLY A 149 29.50 69.87 23.67
C GLY A 149 29.43 69.50 22.18
N ALA A 150 30.10 68.44 21.73
CA ALA A 150 30.02 67.99 20.34
C ALA A 150 28.69 67.29 20.03
N GLY A 151 28.20 67.40 18.79
CA GLY A 151 27.03 66.67 18.28
C GLY A 151 27.34 65.23 17.82
N SER A 152 28.59 64.78 17.99
CA SER A 152 29.02 63.44 17.65
C SER A 152 30.09 62.91 18.61
N ILE A 153 30.16 61.59 18.74
CA ILE A 153 31.16 60.87 19.53
C ILE A 153 32.03 60.05 18.57
N ARG A 154 33.34 60.31 18.58
CA ARG A 154 34.32 59.46 17.91
C ARG A 154 34.72 58.32 18.84
N LEU A 155 34.41 57.09 18.47
CA LEU A 155 34.74 55.89 19.20
C LEU A 155 36.10 55.35 18.74
N PRO A 156 36.91 54.78 19.64
CA PRO A 156 38.17 54.13 19.28
C PRO A 156 37.89 52.86 18.46
N LYS A 157 38.95 52.30 17.87
CA LYS A 157 38.90 50.98 17.23
C LYS A 157 38.78 49.90 18.30
N VAL A 158 37.61 49.28 18.40
CA VAL A 158 37.31 48.24 19.41
C VAL A 158 37.22 46.88 18.71
N PRO A 159 38.15 45.95 18.93
CA PRO A 159 38.02 44.59 18.40
C PRO A 159 36.76 43.90 18.94
N LEU A 160 35.94 43.32 18.07
CA LEU A 160 34.70 42.66 18.44
C LEU A 160 34.67 41.22 17.91
N ASN A 161 34.76 40.25 18.82
CA ASN A 161 34.46 38.85 18.51
C ASN A 161 32.97 38.68 18.18
N ARG A 162 32.62 37.58 17.51
CA ARG A 162 31.23 37.25 17.17
C ARG A 162 30.34 37.29 18.42
N GLY A 163 29.28 38.10 18.39
CA GLY A 163 28.33 38.29 19.49
C GLY A 163 28.81 39.21 20.62
N ALA A 164 30.07 39.68 20.59
CA ALA A 164 30.57 40.65 21.55
C ALA A 164 29.91 42.01 21.33
N HIS A 165 29.66 42.72 22.43
CA HIS A 165 29.00 44.02 22.40
C HIS A 165 29.44 44.91 23.54
N TYR A 166 29.30 46.22 23.34
CA TYR A 166 29.39 47.24 24.39
C TYR A 166 28.22 48.22 24.25
N LYS A 167 27.99 49.01 25.28
CA LYS A 167 26.92 49.99 25.34
C LYS A 167 27.46 51.35 25.73
N LEU A 168 26.88 52.37 25.14
CA LEU A 168 27.12 53.77 25.44
C LEU A 168 25.85 54.32 26.10
N LEU A 169 25.95 54.69 27.37
CA LEU A 169 24.93 55.49 28.05
C LEU A 169 25.36 56.95 27.94
N VAL A 170 24.64 57.71 27.12
CA VAL A 170 25.00 59.06 26.72
C VAL A 170 23.98 60.05 27.27
N LEU A 171 24.46 61.04 28.01
CA LEU A 171 23.68 62.20 28.43
C LEU A 171 23.89 63.32 27.42
N LEU A 172 22.81 63.80 26.84
CA LEU A 172 22.79 64.82 25.80
C LEU A 172 21.94 66.02 26.21
N THR A 173 22.21 67.20 25.65
CA THR A 173 21.42 68.43 25.86
C THR A 173 21.15 69.16 24.55
N GLY A 174 20.16 70.06 24.52
CA GLY A 174 19.97 71.01 23.41
C GLY A 174 19.01 70.55 22.29
N GLY A 175 18.20 69.51 22.50
CA GLY A 175 17.18 69.11 21.53
C GLY A 175 16.23 68.00 22.02
N PRO A 176 15.06 67.83 21.38
CA PRO A 176 14.06 66.84 21.78
C PRO A 176 14.51 65.39 21.52
N THR A 177 13.84 64.43 22.16
CA THR A 177 14.00 62.99 21.86
C THR A 177 13.49 62.65 20.46
N GLY A 178 13.91 61.51 19.91
CA GLY A 178 13.41 61.03 18.61
C GLY A 178 14.16 61.58 17.39
N GLY A 179 15.19 62.40 17.61
CA GLY A 179 16.17 62.71 16.57
C GLY A 179 17.01 61.47 16.22
N PRO A 180 17.32 61.23 14.93
CA PRO A 180 18.01 60.01 14.51
C PRO A 180 19.40 59.92 15.14
N VAL A 181 19.69 58.74 15.70
CA VAL A 181 21.02 58.36 16.20
C VAL A 181 21.64 57.43 15.17
N THR A 182 22.64 57.92 14.43
CA THR A 182 23.34 57.14 13.42
C THR A 182 24.72 56.76 13.91
N VAL A 183 25.13 55.53 13.63
CA VAL A 183 26.51 55.09 13.80
C VAL A 183 27.09 54.89 12.42
N GLU A 184 28.11 55.68 12.13
CA GLU A 184 28.82 55.69 10.85
C GLU A 184 30.19 55.06 11.06
N GLY A 185 30.60 54.27 10.08
CA GLY A 185 31.99 53.88 9.93
C GLY A 185 32.19 52.89 8.79
N THR A 186 33.43 52.73 8.36
CA THR A 186 33.80 51.80 7.29
C THR A 186 34.59 50.60 7.82
N LEU A 187 34.31 49.43 7.24
CA LEU A 187 34.96 48.16 7.57
C LEU A 187 35.51 47.52 6.30
N ASP A 188 36.65 46.86 6.41
CA ASP A 188 37.20 46.01 5.35
C ASP A 188 36.25 44.85 5.05
N ASP A 189 35.72 44.82 3.82
CA ASP A 189 34.68 43.88 3.35
C ASP A 189 33.51 43.70 4.34
N GLY A 190 33.10 44.80 4.99
CA GLY A 190 32.08 44.80 6.04
C GLY A 190 31.08 45.94 5.94
N VAL A 191 30.09 45.93 6.85
CA VAL A 191 29.05 46.98 6.90
C VAL A 191 28.66 47.32 8.34
N VAL A 192 28.45 48.60 8.59
CA VAL A 192 27.79 49.12 9.80
C VAL A 192 26.32 49.36 9.46
N HIS A 193 25.40 48.83 10.26
CA HIS A 193 23.97 48.93 9.97
C HIS A 193 23.12 48.97 11.24
N VAL A 194 21.90 49.49 11.09
CA VAL A 194 20.90 49.49 12.16
C VAL A 194 20.44 48.05 12.39
N ASN A 195 20.56 47.59 13.64
CA ASN A 195 20.04 46.29 14.05
C ASN A 195 18.69 46.46 14.76
N HIS A 196 17.71 45.65 14.38
CA HIS A 196 16.40 45.60 15.04
C HIS A 196 16.37 44.34 15.93
N SER A 197 16.30 44.48 17.25
CA SER A 197 15.97 43.33 18.09
C SER A 197 14.48 43.11 18.12
N THR A 198 14.05 41.86 18.03
CA THR A 198 12.78 41.39 18.57
C THR A 198 12.59 42.00 19.96
N THR A 199 11.53 42.78 20.14
CA THR A 199 11.10 43.25 21.45
C THR A 199 10.79 42.06 22.36
N PRO A 200 10.78 42.20 23.70
CA PRO A 200 10.42 41.10 24.60
C PRO A 200 9.07 40.43 24.28
N ASP A 201 8.19 41.13 23.56
CA ASP A 201 6.86 40.67 23.14
C ASP A 201 6.83 40.03 21.73
N ASP A 202 7.94 40.07 20.98
CA ASP A 202 8.00 39.45 19.66
C ASP A 202 8.20 37.94 19.78
N LYS A 203 7.13 37.17 19.46
CA LYS A 203 7.22 35.72 19.32
C LYS A 203 8.19 35.37 18.20
N ALA A 204 9.30 34.73 18.54
CA ALA A 204 10.24 34.20 17.56
C ALA A 204 9.50 33.23 16.61
N PRO A 205 9.64 33.37 15.28
CA PRO A 205 9.06 32.41 14.36
C PRO A 205 9.71 31.04 14.60
N LEU A 206 8.88 30.02 14.86
CA LEU A 206 9.32 28.64 15.14
C LEU A 206 10.18 28.04 14.01
N PHE A 207 10.08 28.57 12.79
CA PHE A 207 10.85 28.16 11.63
C PHE A 207 11.35 29.36 10.83
N SER A 208 12.60 29.31 10.37
CA SER A 208 13.12 30.28 9.39
C SER A 208 12.34 30.21 8.07
N ARG A 209 12.36 31.28 7.27
CA ARG A 209 11.69 31.28 5.94
C ARG A 209 12.14 30.10 5.07
N VAL A 210 13.42 29.75 5.14
CA VAL A 210 14.01 28.59 4.44
C VAL A 210 13.50 27.27 5.00
N ALA A 211 13.43 27.13 6.33
CA ALA A 211 12.89 25.92 6.94
C ALA A 211 11.40 25.72 6.59
N ARG A 212 10.63 26.81 6.49
CA ARG A 212 9.21 26.76 6.11
C ARG A 212 9.00 26.32 4.66
N THR A 213 9.81 26.81 3.72
CA THR A 213 9.71 26.40 2.30
C THR A 213 10.13 24.95 2.12
N VAL A 214 11.21 24.51 2.77
CA VAL A 214 11.66 23.12 2.73
C VAL A 214 10.59 22.17 3.30
N THR A 215 10.01 22.52 4.45
CA THR A 215 8.98 21.70 5.10
C THR A 215 7.74 21.56 4.21
N LEU A 216 7.27 22.66 3.61
CA LEU A 216 6.10 22.64 2.72
C LEU A 216 6.34 21.77 1.48
N THR A 217 7.50 21.93 0.82
CA THR A 217 7.83 21.14 -0.38
C THR A 217 7.93 19.65 -0.07
N LEU A 218 8.57 19.28 1.05
CA LEU A 218 8.66 17.88 1.47
C LEU A 218 7.30 17.28 1.82
N THR A 219 6.42 18.03 2.51
CA THR A 219 5.06 17.55 2.78
C THR A 219 4.26 17.35 1.50
N LEU A 220 4.40 18.23 0.51
CA LEU A 220 3.70 18.10 -0.76
C LEU A 220 4.19 16.88 -1.56
N CYS A 221 5.51 16.63 -1.58
CA CYS A 221 6.09 15.43 -2.18
C CYS A 221 5.58 14.15 -1.50
N MET A 222 5.48 14.15 -0.17
CA MET A 222 5.01 12.98 0.59
C MET A 222 3.53 12.70 0.34
N ILE A 223 2.69 13.73 0.25
CA ILE A 223 1.27 13.60 -0.13
C ILE A 223 1.13 13.07 -1.56
N ALA A 224 1.90 13.60 -2.51
CA ALA A 224 1.88 13.12 -3.89
C ALA A 224 2.26 11.63 -3.98
N LEU A 225 3.30 11.21 -3.25
CA LEU A 225 3.73 9.81 -3.19
C LEU A 225 2.64 8.91 -2.57
N ALA A 226 2.01 9.35 -1.48
CA ALA A 226 0.93 8.61 -0.83
C ALA A 226 -0.29 8.43 -1.75
N VAL A 227 -0.65 9.46 -2.54
CA VAL A 227 -1.76 9.38 -3.52
C VAL A 227 -1.45 8.40 -4.65
N ILE A 228 -0.20 8.34 -5.12
CA ILE A 228 0.22 7.36 -6.14
C ILE A 228 0.11 5.94 -5.59
N ILE A 229 0.62 5.67 -4.39
CA ILE A 229 0.55 4.33 -3.75
C ILE A 229 -0.90 3.87 -3.55
N VAL A 230 -1.81 4.79 -3.20
CA VAL A 230 -3.24 4.45 -2.99
C VAL A 230 -3.98 4.29 -4.33
N ARG A 231 -3.52 4.91 -5.41
CA ARG A 231 -4.15 4.82 -6.75
C ARG A 231 -3.61 3.69 -7.61
N GLU A 232 -2.39 3.24 -7.40
CA GLU A 232 -1.89 2.02 -8.03
C GLU A 232 -2.74 0.85 -7.53
N ARG A 233 -3.73 0.47 -8.34
CA ARG A 233 -4.30 -0.88 -8.28
C ARG A 233 -3.10 -1.81 -8.41
N THR A 234 -2.72 -2.47 -7.32
CA THR A 234 -1.76 -3.57 -7.35
C THR A 234 -2.12 -4.44 -8.54
N PRO A 235 -1.18 -4.78 -9.44
CA PRO A 235 -1.49 -5.69 -10.54
C PRO A 235 -2.24 -6.88 -9.97
N PRO A 236 -3.32 -7.35 -10.63
CA PRO A 236 -4.13 -8.43 -10.10
C PRO A 236 -3.22 -9.57 -9.65
N PRO A 237 -3.51 -10.24 -8.53
CA PRO A 237 -2.77 -11.44 -8.13
C PRO A 237 -2.58 -12.37 -9.33
N ILE A 238 -1.44 -13.07 -9.39
CA ILE A 238 -1.14 -13.99 -10.49
C ILE A 238 -2.35 -14.90 -10.72
N GLY A 239 -2.87 -14.89 -11.96
CA GLY A 239 -4.06 -15.65 -12.32
C GLY A 239 -5.36 -14.86 -12.33
N CYS A 240 -5.37 -13.55 -12.07
CA CYS A 240 -6.59 -12.73 -12.19
C CYS A 240 -6.71 -12.04 -13.56
N ALA A 241 -7.93 -11.99 -14.08
CA ALA A 241 -8.32 -11.21 -15.25
C ALA A 241 -9.77 -10.73 -15.14
N GLU A 242 -10.03 -9.51 -15.60
CA GLU A 242 -11.38 -8.94 -15.73
C GLU A 242 -12.17 -9.62 -16.87
N GLY A 243 -13.50 -9.58 -16.76
CA GLY A 243 -14.43 -10.08 -17.79
C GLY A 243 -15.11 -11.39 -17.41
N SER A 244 -15.91 -11.91 -18.34
CA SER A 244 -16.74 -13.09 -18.11
C SER A 244 -16.09 -14.37 -18.67
N LEU A 245 -16.21 -15.44 -17.90
CA LEU A 245 -15.81 -16.80 -18.25
C LEU A 245 -16.99 -17.75 -18.03
N THR A 246 -17.23 -18.68 -18.95
CA THR A 246 -18.10 -19.83 -18.70
C THR A 246 -17.26 -21.08 -18.47
N VAL A 247 -17.51 -21.79 -17.37
CA VAL A 247 -16.95 -23.11 -17.12
C VAL A 247 -18.05 -24.14 -17.27
N THR A 248 -17.85 -25.11 -18.16
CA THR A 248 -18.85 -26.14 -18.50
C THR A 248 -18.29 -27.55 -18.35
N GLY A 249 -19.12 -28.57 -18.50
CA GLY A 249 -18.68 -29.97 -18.55
C GLY A 249 -18.97 -30.75 -17.26
N SER A 250 -17.91 -31.28 -16.65
CA SER A 250 -17.95 -32.18 -15.49
C SER A 250 -18.97 -31.76 -14.43
N THR A 251 -19.94 -32.64 -14.19
CA THR A 251 -20.84 -32.54 -13.03
C THR A 251 -20.19 -33.04 -11.75
N ALA A 252 -19.21 -33.94 -11.87
CA ALA A 252 -18.45 -34.49 -10.75
C ALA A 252 -17.66 -33.39 -10.03
N PHE A 253 -17.06 -32.50 -10.82
CA PHE A 253 -16.22 -31.42 -10.34
C PHE A 253 -17.00 -30.11 -10.14
N ALA A 254 -18.29 -30.08 -10.46
CA ALA A 254 -19.12 -28.88 -10.37
C ALA A 254 -19.14 -28.21 -8.98
N PRO A 255 -19.21 -28.94 -7.85
CA PRO A 255 -19.10 -28.33 -6.52
C PRO A 255 -17.77 -27.57 -6.34
N VAL A 256 -16.66 -28.17 -6.80
CA VAL A 256 -15.33 -27.56 -6.76
C VAL A 256 -15.30 -26.28 -7.60
N VAL A 257 -15.78 -26.34 -8.84
CA VAL A 257 -15.79 -25.17 -9.74
C VAL A 257 -16.66 -24.04 -9.20
N ARG A 258 -17.80 -24.35 -8.58
CA ARG A 258 -18.67 -23.32 -7.99
C ARG A 258 -17.99 -22.57 -6.86
N ASP A 259 -17.26 -23.27 -6.00
CA ASP A 259 -16.53 -22.61 -4.91
C ASP A 259 -15.27 -21.90 -5.41
N LEU A 260 -14.59 -22.46 -6.41
CA LEU A 260 -13.50 -21.79 -7.14
C LEU A 260 -13.98 -20.50 -7.81
N ALA A 261 -15.13 -20.52 -8.46
CA ALA A 261 -15.73 -19.36 -9.11
C ALA A 261 -16.00 -18.24 -8.09
N LYS A 262 -16.66 -18.55 -6.97
CA LYS A 262 -16.91 -17.58 -5.89
C LYS A 262 -15.62 -16.99 -5.34
N GLN A 263 -14.62 -17.83 -5.09
CA GLN A 263 -13.35 -17.38 -4.52
C GLN A 263 -12.55 -16.57 -5.56
N TYR A 264 -12.58 -16.97 -6.83
CA TYR A 264 -11.96 -16.23 -7.93
C TYR A 264 -12.59 -14.85 -8.12
N GLU A 265 -13.91 -14.75 -8.13
CA GLU A 265 -14.61 -13.45 -8.22
C GLU A 265 -14.34 -12.54 -7.03
N LYS A 266 -14.10 -13.13 -5.84
CA LYS A 266 -13.71 -12.39 -4.65
C LYS A 266 -12.26 -11.89 -4.72
N ASP A 267 -11.35 -12.71 -5.24
CA ASP A 267 -9.92 -12.39 -5.32
C ASP A 267 -9.59 -11.49 -6.53
N CYS A 268 -10.38 -11.57 -7.59
CA CYS A 268 -10.16 -10.90 -8.87
C CYS A 268 -11.32 -9.93 -9.17
N GLU A 269 -11.16 -8.67 -8.77
CA GLU A 269 -12.15 -7.61 -9.03
C GLU A 269 -12.46 -7.51 -10.54
N GLY A 270 -13.75 -7.43 -10.89
CA GLY A 270 -14.21 -7.33 -12.28
C GLY A 270 -14.27 -8.66 -13.04
N ALA A 271 -13.94 -9.79 -12.41
CA ALA A 271 -14.16 -11.11 -12.98
C ALA A 271 -15.61 -11.61 -12.75
N THR A 272 -16.12 -12.42 -13.67
CA THR A 272 -17.38 -13.15 -13.50
C THR A 272 -17.27 -14.55 -14.09
N VAL A 273 -17.66 -15.58 -13.35
CA VAL A 273 -17.54 -16.98 -13.75
C VAL A 273 -18.91 -17.66 -13.69
N SER A 274 -19.48 -17.98 -14.85
CA SER A 274 -20.70 -18.79 -14.98
C SER A 274 -20.34 -20.28 -14.97
N VAL A 275 -20.98 -21.08 -14.11
CA VAL A 275 -20.74 -22.53 -14.04
C VAL A 275 -21.95 -23.30 -14.58
N GLU A 276 -21.75 -24.00 -15.69
CA GLU A 276 -22.79 -24.68 -16.47
C GLU A 276 -22.41 -26.17 -16.69
N ALA A 277 -22.56 -26.98 -15.64
CA ALA A 277 -22.16 -28.38 -15.64
C ALA A 277 -23.30 -29.30 -16.13
N HIS A 278 -23.09 -29.94 -17.29
CA HIS A 278 -24.07 -30.81 -17.96
C HIS A 278 -23.45 -32.15 -18.43
N GLY A 279 -22.32 -32.54 -17.86
CA GLY A 279 -21.57 -33.74 -18.22
C GLY A 279 -20.33 -33.42 -19.05
N SER A 280 -19.27 -34.19 -18.86
CA SER A 280 -17.98 -33.98 -19.50
C SER A 280 -18.08 -33.96 -21.02
N THR A 281 -18.76 -34.94 -21.62
CA THR A 281 -18.84 -35.04 -23.09
C THR A 281 -19.64 -33.89 -23.70
N SER A 282 -20.71 -33.43 -23.03
CA SER A 282 -21.51 -32.30 -23.52
C SER A 282 -20.73 -30.98 -23.42
N GLY A 283 -19.96 -30.77 -22.35
CA GLY A 283 -19.07 -29.61 -22.20
C GLY A 283 -17.98 -29.55 -23.25
N ILE A 284 -17.34 -30.69 -23.56
CA ILE A 284 -16.34 -30.80 -24.63
C ILE A 284 -16.92 -30.43 -26.00
N ARG A 285 -18.11 -30.97 -26.34
CA ARG A 285 -18.80 -30.64 -27.59
C ARG A 285 -19.13 -29.15 -27.66
N ARG A 286 -19.68 -28.58 -26.59
CA ARG A 286 -20.00 -27.14 -26.53
C ARG A 286 -18.76 -26.28 -26.75
N LEU A 287 -17.66 -26.56 -26.06
CA LEU A 287 -16.41 -25.82 -26.23
C LEU A 287 -15.91 -25.89 -27.68
N ALA A 288 -16.01 -27.06 -28.31
CA ALA A 288 -15.64 -27.23 -29.71
C ALA A 288 -16.57 -26.43 -30.64
N ASP A 289 -17.88 -26.46 -30.42
CA ASP A 289 -18.87 -25.73 -31.22
C ASP A 289 -18.71 -24.21 -31.11
N GLU A 290 -18.46 -23.71 -29.90
CA GLU A 290 -18.19 -22.28 -29.68
C GLU A 290 -16.82 -21.85 -30.23
N GLY A 291 -15.82 -22.73 -30.09
CA GLY A 291 -14.49 -22.52 -30.64
C GLY A 291 -14.47 -22.48 -32.16
N ALA A 292 -15.21 -23.37 -32.83
CA ALA A 292 -15.32 -23.41 -34.28
C ALA A 292 -15.92 -22.12 -34.88
N LYS A 293 -16.72 -21.37 -34.10
CA LYS A 293 -17.25 -20.06 -34.48
C LYS A 293 -16.21 -18.93 -34.41
N LYS A 294 -15.03 -19.17 -33.80
CA LYS A 294 -13.95 -18.18 -33.68
C LYS A 294 -12.94 -18.34 -34.82
N ALA A 295 -12.90 -17.35 -35.71
CA ALA A 295 -11.89 -17.31 -36.79
C ALA A 295 -10.46 -17.14 -36.25
N LYS A 296 -10.28 -16.40 -35.15
CA LYS A 296 -9.02 -16.20 -34.43
C LYS A 296 -9.28 -16.18 -32.92
N GLY A 297 -8.29 -16.63 -32.15
CA GLY A 297 -8.35 -16.68 -30.69
C GLY A 297 -9.22 -17.83 -30.16
N SER A 298 -9.59 -17.71 -28.89
CA SER A 298 -10.36 -18.70 -28.12
C SER A 298 -11.63 -18.05 -27.56
N PRO A 299 -12.74 -18.80 -27.44
CA PRO A 299 -13.89 -18.35 -26.66
C PRO A 299 -13.50 -18.28 -25.17
N SER A 300 -14.19 -17.42 -24.41
CA SER A 300 -14.08 -17.39 -22.95
C SER A 300 -14.86 -18.54 -22.32
N VAL A 301 -14.50 -19.76 -22.70
CA VAL A 301 -15.10 -21.00 -22.21
C VAL A 301 -13.99 -22.00 -21.85
N VAL A 302 -14.14 -22.63 -20.69
CA VAL A 302 -13.33 -23.78 -20.26
C VAL A 302 -14.25 -24.97 -20.05
N ALA A 303 -13.91 -26.13 -20.61
CA ALA A 303 -14.66 -27.37 -20.38
C ALA A 303 -13.89 -28.30 -19.45
N LEU A 304 -14.50 -28.68 -18.32
CA LEU A 304 -13.96 -29.70 -17.42
C LEU A 304 -14.47 -31.09 -17.79
N SER A 305 -13.65 -32.11 -17.53
CA SER A 305 -13.92 -33.49 -17.91
C SER A 305 -13.27 -34.47 -16.95
N ASP A 306 -14.04 -35.48 -16.53
CA ASP A 306 -13.66 -36.53 -15.56
C ASP A 306 -12.67 -37.55 -16.14
N GLY A 307 -11.96 -37.18 -17.20
CA GLY A 307 -11.13 -38.04 -18.01
C GLY A 307 -10.79 -37.38 -19.35
N ARG A 308 -9.99 -38.07 -20.15
CA ARG A 308 -9.53 -37.54 -21.43
C ARG A 308 -10.68 -37.34 -22.40
N LYS A 309 -10.62 -36.26 -23.19
CA LYS A 309 -11.57 -36.01 -24.27
C LYS A 309 -11.58 -37.17 -25.27
N PRO A 310 -12.74 -37.49 -25.86
CA PRO A 310 -12.82 -38.44 -26.96
C PRO A 310 -12.00 -37.96 -28.19
N GLY A 311 -11.77 -38.88 -29.12
CA GLY A 311 -11.20 -38.55 -30.43
C GLY A 311 -12.08 -37.57 -31.22
N GLY A 312 -11.50 -36.91 -32.23
CA GLY A 312 -12.24 -35.99 -33.11
C GLY A 312 -12.19 -34.51 -32.72
N PHE A 313 -11.47 -34.15 -31.64
CA PHE A 313 -11.33 -32.78 -31.16
C PHE A 313 -9.86 -32.31 -31.16
N PRO A 314 -9.20 -32.15 -32.33
CA PRO A 314 -7.76 -31.85 -32.41
C PRO A 314 -7.39 -30.41 -32.00
N GLU A 315 -8.36 -29.50 -32.08
CA GLU A 315 -8.18 -28.08 -31.74
C GLU A 315 -8.23 -27.82 -30.23
N LEU A 316 -8.74 -28.77 -29.44
CA LEU A 316 -8.79 -28.62 -28.00
C LEU A 316 -7.40 -28.85 -27.39
N ARG A 317 -7.05 -28.03 -26.40
CA ARG A 317 -5.84 -28.16 -25.59
C ARG A 317 -6.22 -28.63 -24.20
N GLU A 318 -5.42 -29.53 -23.65
CA GLU A 318 -5.71 -30.21 -22.40
C GLU A 318 -4.76 -29.73 -21.29
N SER A 319 -5.33 -29.54 -20.11
CA SER A 319 -4.60 -29.23 -18.88
C SER A 319 -5.07 -30.17 -17.79
N MET A 320 -4.15 -30.90 -17.18
CA MET A 320 -4.45 -31.75 -16.04
C MET A 320 -4.66 -30.88 -14.80
N VAL A 321 -5.81 -31.03 -14.14
CA VAL A 321 -6.22 -30.19 -13.00
C VAL A 321 -6.00 -30.93 -11.69
N ALA A 322 -6.60 -32.11 -11.54
CA ALA A 322 -6.56 -32.88 -10.31
C ALA A 322 -6.75 -34.37 -10.57
N VAL A 323 -6.35 -35.22 -9.63
CA VAL A 323 -6.76 -36.63 -9.59
C VAL A 323 -8.01 -36.73 -8.74
N SER A 324 -9.08 -37.25 -9.33
CA SER A 324 -10.36 -37.51 -8.69
C SER A 324 -10.46 -38.96 -8.23
N LEU A 325 -10.94 -39.16 -7.01
CA LEU A 325 -11.27 -40.47 -6.46
C LEU A 325 -12.78 -40.67 -6.45
N TYR A 326 -13.22 -41.83 -6.94
CA TYR A 326 -14.62 -42.21 -6.99
C TYR A 326 -14.88 -43.45 -6.14
N THR A 327 -16.14 -43.71 -5.84
CA THR A 327 -16.58 -44.84 -5.03
C THR A 327 -17.99 -45.25 -5.39
N LEU A 328 -18.33 -46.48 -5.04
CA LEU A 328 -19.69 -46.97 -5.11
C LEU A 328 -20.44 -46.54 -3.85
N VAL A 329 -21.73 -46.28 -4.02
CA VAL A 329 -22.65 -46.02 -2.92
C VAL A 329 -23.81 -46.99 -2.97
N LEU A 330 -24.24 -47.44 -1.80
CA LEU A 330 -25.41 -48.30 -1.63
C LEU A 330 -26.43 -47.60 -0.74
N ASN A 331 -27.70 -47.91 -0.99
CA ASN A 331 -28.75 -47.58 -0.05
C ASN A 331 -28.48 -48.26 1.32
N ASP A 332 -28.82 -47.58 2.42
CA ASP A 332 -28.57 -48.08 3.79
C ASP A 332 -29.31 -49.39 4.12
N ASP A 333 -30.37 -49.73 3.39
CA ASP A 333 -31.08 -51.00 3.55
C ASP A 333 -30.26 -52.20 3.02
N VAL A 334 -29.16 -51.96 2.31
CA VAL A 334 -28.22 -52.99 1.83
C VAL A 334 -27.01 -53.04 2.76
N PRO A 335 -26.89 -54.03 3.68
CA PRO A 335 -25.83 -54.07 4.68
C PRO A 335 -24.51 -54.63 4.10
N VAL A 336 -23.95 -53.96 3.09
CA VAL A 336 -22.72 -54.36 2.39
C VAL A 336 -21.71 -53.20 2.40
N ASP A 337 -20.65 -53.33 3.18
CA ASP A 337 -19.60 -52.31 3.29
C ASP A 337 -18.42 -52.52 2.33
N ASP A 338 -18.31 -53.69 1.70
CA ASP A 338 -17.24 -54.04 0.77
C ASP A 338 -17.76 -54.92 -0.37
N LEU A 339 -17.34 -54.60 -1.59
CA LEU A 339 -17.61 -55.40 -2.78
C LEU A 339 -16.31 -55.70 -3.52
N THR A 340 -16.11 -56.96 -3.86
CA THR A 340 -15.03 -57.34 -4.77
C THR A 340 -15.29 -56.84 -6.19
N LEU A 341 -14.23 -56.62 -6.97
CA LEU A 341 -14.36 -56.26 -8.38
C LEU A 341 -15.18 -57.28 -9.18
N ASP A 342 -15.06 -58.57 -8.86
CA ASP A 342 -15.87 -59.62 -9.51
C ASP A 342 -17.35 -59.46 -9.17
N GLN A 343 -17.70 -59.26 -7.90
CA GLN A 343 -19.10 -59.03 -7.49
C GLN A 343 -19.69 -57.79 -8.19
N ILE A 344 -18.95 -56.68 -8.24
CA ILE A 344 -19.39 -55.46 -8.95
C ILE A 344 -19.67 -55.80 -10.42
N ARG A 345 -18.75 -56.49 -11.09
CA ARG A 345 -18.94 -56.90 -12.50
C ARG A 345 -20.10 -57.86 -12.70
N ARG A 346 -20.37 -58.75 -11.74
CA ARG A 346 -21.51 -59.70 -11.79
C ARG A 346 -22.84 -58.98 -11.56
N ILE A 347 -22.89 -58.03 -10.64
CA ILE A 347 -24.02 -57.13 -10.42
C ILE A 347 -24.36 -56.39 -11.70
N TYR A 348 -23.39 -55.70 -12.30
CA TYR A 348 -23.61 -54.92 -13.53
C TYR A 348 -23.84 -55.79 -14.78
N ARG A 349 -23.62 -57.12 -14.71
CA ARG A 349 -24.00 -58.08 -15.76
C ARG A 349 -25.40 -58.68 -15.56
N GLY A 350 -26.05 -58.40 -14.43
CA GLY A 350 -27.31 -59.06 -14.05
C GLY A 350 -27.16 -60.54 -13.73
N GLU A 351 -25.97 -60.94 -13.31
CA GLU A 351 -25.69 -62.28 -12.78
C GLU A 351 -26.00 -62.35 -11.27
N ILE A 352 -25.99 -61.20 -10.59
CA ILE A 352 -26.52 -61.00 -9.25
C ILE A 352 -27.64 -59.98 -9.38
N ARG A 353 -28.86 -60.37 -9.01
CA ARG A 353 -30.07 -59.55 -9.20
C ARG A 353 -30.80 -59.25 -7.91
N ASN A 354 -30.49 -59.97 -6.85
CA ASN A 354 -31.00 -59.73 -5.51
C ASN A 354 -29.84 -59.72 -4.51
N TRP A 355 -29.85 -58.78 -3.57
CA TRP A 355 -28.82 -58.66 -2.55
C TRP A 355 -28.73 -59.88 -1.63
N GLY A 356 -29.80 -60.67 -1.53
CA GLY A 356 -29.88 -61.96 -0.85
C GLY A 356 -28.88 -63.00 -1.35
N GLU A 357 -28.41 -62.85 -2.60
CA GLU A 357 -27.38 -63.72 -3.20
C GLU A 357 -25.98 -63.44 -2.64
N LEU A 358 -25.78 -62.26 -2.03
CA LEU A 358 -24.52 -61.85 -1.38
C LEU A 358 -24.64 -61.85 0.15
N VAL A 359 -25.80 -61.45 0.67
CA VAL A 359 -26.07 -61.35 2.11
C VAL A 359 -27.35 -62.10 2.46
N PRO A 360 -27.26 -63.26 3.13
CA PRO A 360 -28.44 -64.03 3.53
C PRO A 360 -29.44 -63.18 4.34
N GLY A 361 -30.71 -63.18 3.93
CA GLY A 361 -31.78 -62.45 4.61
C GLY A 361 -32.09 -61.06 4.03
N THR A 362 -31.28 -60.56 3.10
CA THR A 362 -31.51 -59.25 2.45
C THR A 362 -32.32 -59.40 1.16
N ASP A 363 -33.64 -59.59 1.26
CA ASP A 363 -34.52 -59.71 0.08
C ASP A 363 -34.80 -58.35 -0.56
N LEU A 364 -33.80 -57.81 -1.25
CA LEU A 364 -33.86 -56.55 -1.97
C LEU A 364 -33.39 -56.73 -3.41
N PRO A 365 -34.13 -56.22 -4.41
CA PRO A 365 -33.68 -56.23 -5.80
C PRO A 365 -32.46 -55.31 -5.96
N VAL A 366 -31.57 -55.66 -6.89
CA VAL A 366 -30.46 -54.80 -7.27
C VAL A 366 -30.96 -53.76 -8.27
N LEU A 367 -30.91 -52.48 -7.90
CA LEU A 367 -31.32 -51.35 -8.74
C LEU A 367 -30.10 -50.52 -9.13
N LEU A 368 -29.73 -50.51 -10.41
CA LEU A 368 -28.58 -49.75 -10.90
C LEU A 368 -28.98 -48.30 -11.20
N VAL A 369 -28.49 -47.38 -10.38
CA VAL A 369 -28.70 -45.94 -10.58
C VAL A 369 -27.43 -45.36 -11.20
N SER A 370 -27.50 -45.02 -12.48
CA SER A 370 -26.35 -44.62 -13.28
C SER A 370 -26.57 -43.25 -13.90
N ARG A 371 -25.53 -42.74 -14.56
CA ARG A 371 -25.57 -41.48 -15.30
C ARG A 371 -25.86 -41.71 -16.78
N ASP A 372 -26.29 -40.64 -17.45
CA ASP A 372 -26.45 -40.63 -18.91
C ASP A 372 -25.12 -40.83 -19.67
N ALA A 373 -25.19 -40.87 -20.99
CA ALA A 373 -24.02 -41.06 -21.85
C ALA A 373 -23.06 -39.84 -21.92
N ASN A 374 -23.40 -38.70 -21.30
CA ASN A 374 -22.56 -37.52 -21.26
C ASN A 374 -21.66 -37.47 -20.00
N SER A 375 -21.83 -38.41 -19.07
CA SER A 375 -21.06 -38.47 -17.83
C SER A 375 -19.65 -39.04 -18.03
N GLY A 376 -18.65 -38.25 -17.66
CA GLY A 376 -17.27 -38.75 -17.57
C GLY A 376 -17.11 -39.76 -16.43
N THR A 377 -17.70 -39.52 -15.25
CA THR A 377 -17.72 -40.48 -14.14
C THR A 377 -18.17 -41.89 -14.56
N ARG A 378 -19.20 -41.97 -15.42
CA ARG A 378 -19.69 -43.22 -16.02
C ARG A 378 -18.64 -43.87 -16.91
N GLU A 379 -18.04 -43.10 -17.80
CA GLU A 379 -16.99 -43.58 -18.71
C GLU A 379 -15.80 -44.15 -17.92
N VAL A 380 -15.38 -43.45 -16.86
CA VAL A 380 -14.34 -43.92 -15.94
C VAL A 380 -14.74 -45.23 -15.26
N PHE A 381 -15.96 -45.31 -14.74
CA PHE A 381 -16.47 -46.53 -14.10
C PHE A 381 -16.44 -47.73 -15.06
N GLN A 382 -16.92 -47.53 -16.28
CA GLN A 382 -16.93 -48.55 -17.33
C GLN A 382 -15.52 -49.01 -17.69
N ARG A 383 -14.58 -48.06 -17.87
CA ARG A 383 -13.20 -48.36 -18.25
C ARG A 383 -12.39 -48.99 -17.12
N ARG A 384 -12.38 -48.36 -15.95
CA ARG A 384 -11.46 -48.70 -14.84
C ARG A 384 -12.00 -49.81 -13.94
N VAL A 385 -13.33 -49.91 -13.77
CA VAL A 385 -13.95 -50.88 -12.84
C VAL A 385 -14.57 -52.05 -13.60
N LEU A 386 -15.50 -51.76 -14.52
CA LEU A 386 -16.24 -52.82 -15.22
C LEU A 386 -15.43 -53.50 -16.33
N GLY A 387 -14.53 -52.77 -16.99
CA GLY A 387 -13.83 -53.21 -18.20
C GLY A 387 -14.73 -53.33 -19.44
N ARG A 388 -15.94 -52.74 -19.40
CA ARG A 388 -16.95 -52.78 -20.46
C ARG A 388 -18.03 -51.73 -20.21
N ASN A 389 -18.86 -51.49 -21.22
CA ASN A 389 -20.04 -50.64 -21.09
C ASN A 389 -21.06 -51.27 -20.13
N GLU A 390 -21.75 -50.41 -19.38
CA GLU A 390 -22.92 -50.81 -18.59
C GLU A 390 -24.06 -51.31 -19.49
N PRO A 391 -25.02 -52.05 -18.92
CA PRO A 391 -26.26 -52.42 -19.61
C PRO A 391 -27.01 -51.20 -20.16
N ALA A 392 -27.86 -51.43 -21.16
CA ALA A 392 -28.74 -50.40 -21.70
C ALA A 392 -29.66 -49.84 -20.60
N ASN A 393 -30.14 -48.60 -20.79
CA ASN A 393 -31.16 -48.05 -19.92
C ASN A 393 -32.41 -48.93 -20.01
N SER A 394 -32.90 -49.42 -18.87
CA SER A 394 -34.02 -50.35 -18.81
C SER A 394 -35.16 -49.83 -17.93
N SER A 395 -35.03 -48.64 -17.33
CA SER A 395 -36.02 -48.10 -16.40
C SER A 395 -36.06 -46.57 -16.46
N LEU A 396 -37.26 -46.01 -16.59
CA LEU A 396 -37.51 -44.57 -16.54
C LEU A 396 -37.75 -44.06 -15.11
N ASP A 397 -38.17 -44.93 -14.18
CA ASP A 397 -38.55 -44.58 -12.81
C ASP A 397 -37.54 -45.08 -11.75
N CYS A 398 -36.46 -45.73 -12.19
CA CYS A 398 -35.43 -46.38 -11.38
C CYS A 398 -35.92 -47.55 -10.51
N ARG A 399 -37.15 -48.04 -10.70
CA ARG A 399 -37.76 -49.08 -9.86
C ARG A 399 -38.20 -50.29 -10.67
N THR A 400 -38.84 -50.03 -11.80
CA THR A 400 -39.42 -51.08 -12.65
C THR A 400 -38.74 -51.08 -14.00
N SER A 401 -38.49 -52.27 -14.53
CA SER A 401 -37.94 -52.36 -15.87
C SER A 401 -39.05 -52.12 -16.91
N ASN A 402 -38.77 -51.26 -17.87
CA ASN A 402 -39.56 -51.02 -19.07
C ASN A 402 -39.09 -51.86 -20.26
N ASP A 403 -38.04 -52.67 -20.07
CA ASP A 403 -37.49 -53.58 -21.08
C ASP A 403 -37.63 -55.04 -20.60
N PRO A 404 -38.51 -55.85 -21.22
CA PRO A 404 -38.75 -57.23 -20.80
C PRO A 404 -37.53 -58.15 -21.00
N GLU A 405 -36.59 -57.79 -21.87
CA GLU A 405 -35.37 -58.56 -22.12
C GLU A 405 -34.24 -58.19 -21.14
N SER A 406 -34.40 -57.08 -20.40
CA SER A 406 -33.36 -56.63 -19.49
C SER A 406 -33.29 -57.51 -18.24
N ARG A 407 -32.06 -57.93 -17.92
CA ARG A 407 -31.75 -58.72 -16.73
C ARG A 407 -31.57 -57.88 -15.47
N VAL A 408 -31.48 -56.56 -15.63
CA VAL A 408 -31.24 -55.60 -14.54
C VAL A 408 -32.18 -54.41 -14.68
N VAL A 409 -32.58 -53.83 -13.56
CA VAL A 409 -33.17 -52.50 -13.54
C VAL A 409 -32.02 -51.50 -13.54
N ARG A 410 -31.92 -50.70 -14.60
CA ARG A 410 -30.96 -49.61 -14.71
C ARG A 410 -31.67 -48.36 -15.19
N CYS A 411 -31.49 -47.27 -14.46
CA CYS A 411 -31.92 -45.95 -14.90
C CYS A 411 -30.73 -45.02 -15.11
N GLU A 412 -30.93 -44.00 -15.96
CA GLU A 412 -29.94 -42.97 -16.25
C GLU A 412 -30.42 -41.60 -15.73
N LEU A 413 -29.52 -40.87 -15.07
CA LEU A 413 -29.76 -39.56 -14.49
C LEU A 413 -28.73 -38.52 -14.96
N ASP A 414 -29.09 -37.25 -14.87
CA ASP A 414 -28.34 -36.16 -15.49
C ASP A 414 -27.22 -35.61 -14.60
N SER A 415 -27.24 -35.86 -13.29
CA SER A 415 -26.23 -35.37 -12.35
C SER A 415 -25.87 -36.37 -11.25
N THR A 416 -24.68 -36.22 -10.65
CA THR A 416 -24.25 -37.03 -9.50
C THR A 416 -25.19 -36.83 -8.30
N GLU A 417 -25.65 -35.59 -8.07
CA GLU A 417 -26.63 -35.27 -7.03
C GLU A 417 -27.94 -36.07 -7.21
N GLN A 418 -28.43 -36.20 -8.45
CA GLN A 418 -29.61 -37.01 -8.74
C GLN A 418 -29.37 -38.50 -8.45
N VAL A 419 -28.19 -39.04 -8.81
CA VAL A 419 -27.80 -40.43 -8.48
C VAL A 419 -27.81 -40.64 -6.98
N LEU A 420 -27.10 -39.80 -6.21
CA LEU A 420 -27.03 -39.89 -4.75
C LEU A 420 -28.41 -39.81 -4.11
N SER A 421 -29.23 -38.83 -4.50
CA SER A 421 -30.59 -38.68 -3.95
C SER A 421 -31.49 -39.88 -4.27
N THR A 422 -31.27 -40.53 -5.40
CA THR A 422 -32.06 -41.69 -5.83
C THR A 422 -31.61 -42.96 -5.12
N VAL A 423 -30.30 -43.18 -4.99
CA VAL A 423 -29.73 -44.26 -4.18
C VAL A 423 -30.19 -44.16 -2.73
N ALA A 424 -30.18 -42.96 -2.14
CA ALA A 424 -30.64 -42.74 -0.78
C ALA A 424 -32.13 -43.09 -0.54
N ARG A 425 -32.97 -43.02 -1.58
CA ARG A 425 -34.42 -43.23 -1.47
C ARG A 425 -34.89 -44.63 -1.85
N LEU A 426 -34.08 -45.38 -2.61
CA LEU A 426 -34.51 -46.64 -3.21
C LEU A 426 -33.81 -47.83 -2.53
N PRO A 427 -34.55 -48.64 -1.76
CA PRO A 427 -34.00 -49.87 -1.18
C PRO A 427 -33.41 -50.77 -2.26
N GLY A 428 -32.20 -51.27 -2.03
CA GLY A 428 -31.49 -52.12 -3.00
C GLY A 428 -30.74 -51.36 -4.11
N ALA A 429 -30.75 -50.03 -4.10
CA ALA A 429 -30.05 -49.25 -5.10
C ALA A 429 -28.52 -49.19 -4.90
N ILE A 430 -27.80 -49.22 -6.02
CA ILE A 430 -26.37 -48.97 -6.13
C ILE A 430 -26.11 -47.86 -7.14
N GLY A 431 -25.17 -46.98 -6.82
CA GLY A 431 -24.67 -45.94 -7.72
C GLY A 431 -23.20 -45.64 -7.47
N TYR A 432 -22.73 -44.52 -7.98
CA TYR A 432 -21.35 -44.07 -7.82
C TYR A 432 -21.25 -42.55 -7.68
N THR A 433 -20.16 -42.09 -7.08
CA THR A 433 -19.90 -40.68 -6.80
C THR A 433 -18.43 -40.44 -6.52
N GLU A 434 -18.02 -39.18 -6.48
CA GLU A 434 -16.74 -38.69 -5.98
C GLU A 434 -16.66 -38.85 -4.45
N VAL A 435 -15.45 -39.02 -3.91
CA VAL A 435 -15.25 -39.45 -2.52
C VAL A 435 -15.80 -38.50 -1.45
N ARG A 436 -15.94 -37.21 -1.74
CA ARG A 436 -16.55 -36.24 -0.81
C ARG A 436 -17.94 -35.79 -1.21
N GLU A 437 -18.34 -36.01 -2.45
CA GLU A 437 -19.65 -35.56 -2.91
C GLU A 437 -20.74 -36.34 -2.19
N GLY A 438 -21.71 -35.61 -1.64
CA GLY A 438 -22.76 -36.19 -0.82
C GLY A 438 -22.37 -36.54 0.62
N THR A 439 -21.22 -36.07 1.11
CA THR A 439 -20.89 -36.20 2.54
C THR A 439 -21.99 -35.55 3.39
N GLY A 440 -22.61 -36.35 4.28
CA GLY A 440 -23.71 -35.90 5.14
C GLY A 440 -25.11 -36.18 4.61
N LEU A 441 -25.26 -36.69 3.38
CA LEU A 441 -26.53 -37.31 2.96
C LEU A 441 -26.80 -38.57 3.81
N LYS A 442 -28.08 -38.78 4.11
CA LYS A 442 -28.58 -39.94 4.85
C LYS A 442 -29.28 -40.91 3.90
N GLY A 443 -29.36 -42.19 4.26
CA GLY A 443 -30.01 -43.22 3.46
C GLY A 443 -29.07 -43.92 2.48
N LEU A 444 -27.78 -43.59 2.49
CA LEU A 444 -26.76 -44.27 1.72
C LEU A 444 -25.42 -44.29 2.46
N HIS A 445 -24.56 -45.24 2.10
CA HIS A 445 -23.18 -45.35 2.55
C HIS A 445 -22.27 -45.70 1.38
N ARG A 446 -20.97 -45.48 1.57
CA ARG A 446 -19.92 -45.77 0.58
C ARG A 446 -19.38 -47.17 0.79
N VAL A 447 -19.04 -47.83 -0.31
CA VAL A 447 -18.57 -49.21 -0.31
C VAL A 447 -17.08 -49.26 -0.64
N ALA A 448 -16.34 -50.10 0.07
CA ALA A 448 -14.97 -50.45 -0.29
C ALA A 448 -14.94 -51.33 -1.55
N ILE A 449 -13.82 -51.31 -2.25
CA ILE A 449 -13.59 -52.18 -3.42
C ILE A 449 -12.38 -53.07 -3.13
N ASP A 450 -12.59 -54.37 -3.12
CA ASP A 450 -11.58 -55.37 -2.71
C ASP A 450 -10.91 -55.01 -1.37
N GLY A 451 -11.70 -54.69 -0.36
CA GLY A 451 -11.25 -54.31 0.98
C GLY A 451 -10.58 -52.94 1.08
N ARG A 452 -10.53 -52.16 0.00
CA ARG A 452 -9.83 -50.86 -0.07
C ARG A 452 -10.82 -49.70 -0.15
N ARG A 453 -10.58 -48.67 0.65
CA ARG A 453 -11.35 -47.42 0.64
C ARG A 453 -10.68 -46.38 -0.26
N PRO A 454 -11.44 -45.45 -0.85
CA PRO A 454 -10.91 -44.32 -1.62
C PRO A 454 -10.22 -43.30 -0.70
N VAL A 455 -8.98 -43.54 -0.30
CA VAL A 455 -8.24 -42.62 0.60
C VAL A 455 -7.29 -41.73 -0.21
N LEU A 456 -7.51 -40.41 -0.17
CA LEU A 456 -6.70 -39.44 -0.92
C LEU A 456 -5.21 -39.50 -0.57
N ALA A 457 -4.90 -39.69 0.71
CA ALA A 457 -3.52 -39.81 1.20
C ALA A 457 -2.79 -41.03 0.60
N GLU A 458 -3.51 -42.08 0.21
CA GLU A 458 -2.94 -43.32 -0.35
C GLU A 458 -2.85 -43.30 -1.89
N LEU A 459 -3.30 -42.22 -2.56
CA LEU A 459 -3.17 -42.10 -4.01
C LEU A 459 -1.72 -42.26 -4.46
N GLY A 460 -1.49 -43.11 -5.47
CA GLY A 460 -0.15 -43.41 -6.02
C GLY A 460 0.58 -44.55 -5.29
N GLU A 461 0.09 -44.97 -4.13
CA GLU A 461 0.63 -46.12 -3.37
C GLU A 461 -0.39 -47.27 -3.34
N SER A 462 -1.68 -46.93 -3.27
CA SER A 462 -2.79 -47.86 -3.33
C SER A 462 -3.20 -48.16 -4.77
N SER A 463 -3.45 -49.44 -5.06
CA SER A 463 -4.01 -49.93 -6.32
C SER A 463 -5.53 -49.83 -6.36
N TYR A 464 -6.13 -48.89 -5.63
CA TYR A 464 -7.57 -48.63 -5.67
C TYR A 464 -8.00 -48.26 -7.10
N PRO A 465 -8.97 -48.99 -7.69
CA PRO A 465 -9.14 -48.98 -9.15
C PRO A 465 -9.93 -47.78 -9.66
N TYR A 466 -10.77 -47.16 -8.83
CA TYR A 466 -11.75 -46.18 -9.30
C TYR A 466 -11.27 -44.74 -9.10
N ARG A 467 -10.37 -44.31 -10.00
CA ARG A 467 -9.79 -42.97 -10.05
C ARG A 467 -9.62 -42.50 -11.49
N GLU A 468 -9.55 -41.20 -11.70
CA GLU A 468 -9.18 -40.61 -13.00
C GLU A 468 -8.64 -39.19 -12.84
N ILE A 469 -7.90 -38.71 -13.85
CA ILE A 469 -7.50 -37.31 -13.93
C ILE A 469 -8.68 -36.46 -14.43
N GLU A 470 -8.96 -35.38 -13.70
CA GLU A 470 -9.79 -34.25 -14.13
C GLU A 470 -8.98 -33.36 -15.08
N TYR A 471 -9.54 -33.11 -16.27
CA TYR A 471 -8.92 -32.27 -17.29
C TYR A 471 -9.73 -30.99 -17.48
N ALA A 472 -9.03 -29.87 -17.65
CA ALA A 472 -9.57 -28.65 -18.20
C ALA A 472 -9.18 -28.51 -19.67
N TYR A 473 -10.15 -28.18 -20.50
CA TYR A 473 -9.99 -28.00 -21.93
C TYR A 473 -10.26 -26.56 -22.34
N THR A 474 -9.45 -26.07 -23.27
CA THR A 474 -9.67 -24.82 -24.00
C THR A 474 -9.69 -25.09 -25.49
N TRP A 475 -10.37 -24.23 -26.25
CA TRP A 475 -10.21 -24.20 -27.70
C TRP A 475 -8.89 -23.50 -28.02
N ARG A 476 -7.93 -24.22 -28.59
CA ARG A 476 -6.55 -23.75 -28.81
C ARG A 476 -5.92 -23.20 -27.52
N GLU A 477 -4.77 -22.57 -27.67
CA GLU A 477 -4.13 -21.88 -26.55
C GLU A 477 -4.84 -20.53 -26.32
N PRO A 478 -5.40 -20.28 -25.12
CA PRO A 478 -6.01 -18.99 -24.81
C PRO A 478 -4.95 -17.88 -24.79
N GLY A 479 -5.34 -16.67 -25.18
CA GLY A 479 -4.43 -15.51 -25.11
C GLY A 479 -3.98 -15.24 -23.67
N ALA A 480 -2.72 -14.86 -23.48
CA ALA A 480 -2.20 -14.47 -22.18
C ALA A 480 -3.03 -13.34 -21.58
N GLY A 481 -3.37 -13.44 -20.29
CA GLY A 481 -4.24 -12.48 -19.59
C GLY A 481 -5.73 -12.58 -19.93
N SER A 482 -6.16 -13.52 -20.78
CA SER A 482 -7.60 -13.77 -21.00
C SER A 482 -8.26 -14.40 -19.75
N PRO A 483 -9.59 -14.28 -19.58
CA PRO A 483 -10.29 -14.93 -18.47
C PRO A 483 -10.05 -16.44 -18.39
N ALA A 484 -10.00 -17.13 -19.53
CA ALA A 484 -9.74 -18.57 -19.57
C ALA A 484 -8.30 -18.91 -19.14
N ALA A 485 -7.29 -18.21 -19.68
CA ALA A 485 -5.89 -18.44 -19.29
C ALA A 485 -5.65 -18.15 -17.80
N SER A 486 -6.25 -17.08 -17.30
CA SER A 486 -6.08 -16.60 -15.92
C SER A 486 -6.77 -17.55 -14.94
N PHE A 487 -8.00 -17.98 -15.23
CA PHE A 487 -8.68 -18.99 -14.42
C PHE A 487 -7.93 -20.33 -14.40
N LEU A 488 -7.40 -20.81 -15.53
CA LEU A 488 -6.55 -22.01 -15.56
C LEU A 488 -5.29 -21.85 -14.72
N ALA A 489 -4.68 -20.67 -14.70
CA ALA A 489 -3.56 -20.38 -13.81
C ALA A 489 -4.02 -20.41 -12.35
N TYR A 490 -5.15 -19.79 -12.02
CA TYR A 490 -5.71 -19.77 -10.68
C TYR A 490 -5.98 -21.18 -10.12
N LEU A 491 -6.46 -22.12 -10.96
CA LEU A 491 -6.61 -23.53 -10.58
C LEU A 491 -5.31 -24.18 -10.10
N ARG A 492 -4.16 -23.71 -10.60
CA ARG A 492 -2.85 -24.32 -10.35
C ARG A 492 -2.14 -23.78 -9.11
N TRP A 493 -2.59 -22.66 -8.53
CA TRP A 493 -1.85 -21.95 -7.48
C TRP A 493 -2.72 -21.56 -6.29
N GLY A 494 -2.11 -21.48 -5.11
CA GLY A 494 -2.70 -20.86 -3.91
C GLY A 494 -4.06 -21.43 -3.52
N SER A 495 -5.03 -20.53 -3.33
CA SER A 495 -6.41 -20.84 -2.93
C SER A 495 -7.12 -21.82 -3.86
N GLY A 496 -6.78 -21.84 -5.15
CA GLY A 496 -7.36 -22.78 -6.11
C GLY A 496 -7.05 -24.23 -5.75
N GLN A 497 -5.79 -24.52 -5.37
CA GLN A 497 -5.38 -25.86 -4.96
C GLN A 497 -6.04 -26.28 -3.64
N ASP A 498 -6.16 -25.35 -2.69
CA ASP A 498 -6.75 -25.60 -1.38
C ASP A 498 -8.23 -26.00 -1.51
N ILE A 499 -8.98 -25.33 -2.39
CA ILE A 499 -10.39 -25.66 -2.65
C ILE A 499 -10.51 -27.05 -3.30
N ILE A 500 -9.68 -27.34 -4.31
CA ILE A 500 -9.65 -28.67 -4.95
C ILE A 500 -9.37 -29.77 -3.90
N HIS A 501 -8.41 -29.54 -3.01
CA HIS A 501 -8.05 -30.48 -1.96
C HIS A 501 -9.16 -30.63 -0.89
N ALA A 502 -9.82 -29.54 -0.51
CA ALA A 502 -10.92 -29.56 0.45
C ALA A 502 -12.11 -30.41 -0.02
N HIS A 503 -12.36 -30.42 -1.34
CA HIS A 503 -13.33 -31.29 -2.01
C HIS A 503 -12.83 -32.72 -2.25
N GLY A 504 -11.62 -33.06 -1.80
CA GLY A 504 -11.13 -34.44 -1.80
C GLY A 504 -10.56 -34.89 -3.15
N HIS A 505 -10.02 -33.96 -3.92
CA HIS A 505 -9.25 -34.23 -5.13
C HIS A 505 -7.78 -33.88 -4.89
N LEU A 506 -6.85 -34.53 -5.57
CA LEU A 506 -5.42 -34.24 -5.45
C LEU A 506 -5.01 -33.30 -6.59
N PRO A 507 -4.69 -32.01 -6.35
CA PRO A 507 -4.32 -31.11 -7.44
C PRO A 507 -3.05 -31.58 -8.15
N CYS A 508 -3.08 -31.63 -9.48
CA CYS A 508 -1.94 -32.09 -10.30
C CYS A 508 -0.73 -31.16 -10.20
N SER A 509 -0.90 -29.91 -9.75
CA SER A 509 0.22 -28.97 -9.55
C SER A 509 0.94 -29.13 -8.20
N THR A 510 0.49 -30.03 -7.32
CA THR A 510 1.23 -30.37 -6.09
C THR A 510 2.40 -31.32 -6.39
N PRO A 511 3.47 -31.40 -5.57
CA PRO A 511 4.58 -32.32 -5.81
C PRO A 511 4.15 -33.79 -5.94
N LYS A 512 3.15 -34.21 -5.15
CA LYS A 512 2.58 -35.56 -5.25
C LYS A 512 1.71 -35.72 -6.51
N GLY A 513 0.86 -34.73 -6.80
CA GLY A 513 0.02 -34.71 -7.99
C GLY A 513 0.81 -34.73 -9.30
N LEU A 514 1.89 -33.96 -9.41
CA LEU A 514 2.76 -33.90 -10.60
C LEU A 514 3.32 -35.28 -10.97
N ARG A 515 3.66 -36.08 -9.97
CA ARG A 515 4.15 -37.45 -10.18
C ARG A 515 3.04 -38.35 -10.73
N ILE A 516 1.88 -38.35 -10.06
CA ILE A 516 0.77 -39.23 -10.42
C ILE A 516 0.15 -38.85 -11.77
N CYS A 517 -0.05 -37.55 -12.03
CA CYS A 517 -0.61 -37.08 -13.29
C CYS A 517 0.40 -37.19 -14.45
N GLY A 518 1.70 -37.31 -14.17
CA GLY A 518 2.74 -37.48 -15.20
C GLY A 518 3.04 -38.94 -15.57
N GLU A 519 2.57 -39.89 -14.77
CA GLU A 519 2.76 -41.34 -14.97
C GLU A 519 1.62 -42.00 -15.79
N GLU A 520 0.46 -41.35 -15.88
CA GLU A 520 -0.69 -41.77 -16.73
C GLU A 520 -0.70 -41.07 -18.08
#